data_AF-A0A8T3SZX7-F1
#
_entry.id   AF-A0A8T3SZX7-F1
#
_cell.length_a   1.000
_cell.length_b   1.000
_cell.length_c   1.000
_cell.angle_alpha   90.00
_cell.angle_beta   90.00
_cell.angle_gamma   90.00
#
_symmetry.space_group_name_H-M   'P 1'
#
loop_
_entity.id
_entity.type
_entity.pdbx_description
1 polymer ?
#
loop_
_entity_poly.entity_id
_entity_poly.type
_entity_poly.pdbx_seq_one_letter_code
_entity_poly.pdbx_strand_id
1 'polypeptide(L)' 'MRIGEMARALGTDPPTIRYYEEVGILPAAERSENRYREYGDEDVRRIELVLALRRLDVPLGEIRTLAGTCFEHRCA' A
#
# COMPACT_ATOMS: atom_id res chain seq x y z
N MET A 1 3.29 -8.67 -8.95
CA MET A 1 1.95 -8.50 -9.56
C MET A 1 1.78 -7.09 -10.09
N ARG A 2 0.91 -6.88 -11.10
CA ARG A 2 0.61 -5.53 -11.63
C ARG A 2 -0.40 -4.80 -10.75
N ILE A 3 -0.46 -3.47 -10.85
CA ILE A 3 -1.42 -2.65 -10.08
C ILE A 3 -2.88 -3.10 -10.22
N GLY A 4 -3.28 -3.55 -11.42
CA GLY A 4 -4.64 -4.03 -11.68
C GLY A 4 -4.92 -5.42 -11.10
N GLU A 5 -3.89 -6.22 -10.83
CA GLU A 5 -4.03 -7.50 -10.11
C GLU A 5 -4.13 -7.23 -8.61
N MET A 6 -3.27 -6.35 -8.10
CA MET A 6 -3.29 -5.91 -6.70
C MET A 6 -4.64 -5.24 -6.35
N ALA A 7 -5.14 -4.36 -7.20
CA ALA A 7 -6.44 -3.72 -7.05
C ALA A 7 -7.57 -4.75 -6.90
N ARG A 8 -7.59 -5.76 -7.79
CA ARG A 8 -8.56 -6.86 -7.74
C ARG A 8 -8.42 -7.71 -6.49
N ALA A 9 -7.19 -8.04 -6.08
CA ALA A 9 -6.94 -8.84 -4.88
C ALA A 9 -7.42 -8.13 -3.60
N LEU A 10 -7.29 -6.81 -3.54
CA LEU A 10 -7.65 -5.99 -2.39
C LEU A 10 -9.08 -5.43 -2.43
N GLY A 11 -9.83 -5.70 -3.50
CA GLY A 11 -11.17 -5.14 -3.70
C GLY A 11 -11.18 -3.61 -3.75
N THR A 12 -10.15 -3.01 -4.37
CA THR A 12 -10.00 -1.56 -4.52
C THR A 12 -9.71 -1.20 -5.97
N ASP A 13 -9.56 0.10 -6.26
CA ASP A 13 -9.28 0.61 -7.60
C ASP A 13 -7.78 0.92 -7.79
N PRO A 14 -7.23 0.76 -9.01
CA PRO A 14 -5.85 1.15 -9.29
C PRO A 14 -5.48 2.59 -8.92
N PRO A 15 -6.35 3.62 -9.10
CA PRO A 15 -6.08 4.97 -8.62
C PRO A 15 -5.87 5.06 -7.11
N THR A 16 -6.58 4.26 -6.31
CA THR A 16 -6.41 4.21 -4.85
C THR A 16 -5.02 3.73 -4.47
N ILE A 17 -4.52 2.70 -5.14
CA ILE A 17 -3.15 2.20 -4.94
C ILE A 17 -2.12 3.26 -5.34
N ARG A 18 -2.33 3.95 -6.48
CA ARG A 18 -1.45 5.07 -6.89
C ARG A 18 -1.45 6.20 -5.88
N TYR A 19 -2.61 6.55 -5.34
CA TYR A 19 -2.72 7.57 -4.30
C TYR A 19 -1.89 7.18 -3.07
N TYR A 20 -1.95 5.92 -2.63
CA TYR A 20 -1.13 5.44 -1.52
C TYR A 20 0.38 5.43 -1.81
N GLU A 21 0.77 5.24 -3.06
CA GLU A 21 2.16 5.39 -3.51
C GLU A 21 2.60 6.87 -3.50
N GLU A 22 1.76 7.78 -4.00
CA GLU A 22 2.03 9.22 -4.05
C GLU A 22 2.14 9.84 -2.66
N VAL A 23 1.26 9.43 -1.75
CA VAL A 23 1.32 9.82 -0.34
C VAL A 23 2.30 8.95 0.44
N GLY A 24 3.27 8.28 -0.20
CA GLY A 24 4.38 7.59 0.46
C GLY A 24 3.98 6.58 1.54
N ILE A 25 2.76 6.06 1.45
CA ILE A 25 2.33 4.92 2.23
C ILE A 25 2.99 3.71 1.60
N LEU A 26 2.77 3.41 0.33
CA LEU A 26 3.58 2.40 -0.37
C LEU A 26 4.97 2.96 -0.71
N PRO A 27 6.04 2.14 -0.60
CA PRO A 27 7.31 2.50 -1.20
C PRO A 27 7.12 2.66 -2.72
N ALA A 28 7.86 3.59 -3.32
CA ALA A 28 7.84 3.73 -4.78
C ALA A 28 8.29 2.40 -5.38
N ALA A 29 7.42 1.77 -6.17
CA ALA A 29 7.75 0.48 -6.79
C ALA A 29 9.05 0.64 -7.59
N GLU A 30 10.00 -0.28 -7.40
CA GLU A 30 11.23 -0.28 -8.17
C GLU A 30 10.88 -0.21 -9.66
N ARG A 31 11.45 0.77 -10.35
CA ARG A 31 11.34 0.83 -11.81
C ARG A 31 12.17 -0.34 -12.35
N SER A 32 11.56 -1.51 -12.43
CA SER A 32 12.15 -2.65 -13.13
C SER A 32 12.53 -2.21 -14.55
N GLU A 33 13.64 -2.74 -15.08
CA GLU A 33 14.19 -2.39 -16.40
C GLU A 33 13.15 -2.49 -17.54
N ASN A 34 12.06 -3.23 -17.30
CA ASN A 34 10.93 -3.42 -18.19
C ASN A 34 9.83 -2.32 -18.16
N ARG A 35 10.05 -1.15 -17.52
CA ARG A 35 9.10 -0.01 -17.46
C ARG A 35 7.75 -0.29 -16.77
N TYR A 36 7.54 -1.47 -16.21
CA TYR A 36 6.32 -1.81 -15.45
C TYR A 36 6.58 -1.78 -13.94
N ARG A 37 5.61 -1.27 -13.18
CA ARG A 37 5.60 -1.37 -11.72
C ARG A 37 5.15 -2.77 -11.31
N GLU A 38 5.98 -3.44 -10.54
CA GLU A 38 5.65 -4.71 -9.90
C GLU A 38 5.45 -4.49 -8.41
N TYR A 39 4.36 -5.03 -7.89
CA TYR A 39 4.02 -5.05 -6.46
C TYR A 39 4.25 -6.46 -5.93
N GLY A 40 4.91 -6.58 -4.80
CA GLY A 40 5.14 -7.85 -4.09
C GLY A 40 4.05 -8.13 -3.06
N ASP A 41 4.15 -9.29 -2.39
CA ASP A 41 3.20 -9.66 -1.33
C ASP A 41 3.28 -8.71 -0.12
N GLU A 42 4.43 -8.07 0.09
CA GLU A 42 4.60 -7.07 1.14
C GLU A 42 3.78 -5.81 0.87
N ASP A 43 3.75 -5.35 -0.38
CA ASP A 43 2.93 -4.20 -0.80
C ASP A 43 1.43 -4.51 -0.62
N VAL A 44 1.02 -5.75 -0.90
CA VAL A 44 -0.36 -6.20 -0.68
C VAL A 44 -0.72 -6.11 0.79
N ARG A 45 0.07 -6.71 1.68
CA ARG A 45 -0.16 -6.64 3.14
C ARG A 45 -0.21 -5.20 3.65
N ARG A 46 0.58 -4.32 3.05
CA ARG A 46 0.63 -2.89 3.39
C ARG A 46 -0.65 -2.16 3.05
N ILE A 47 -1.17 -2.34 1.84
CA ILE A 47 -2.45 -1.73 1.49
C ILE A 47 -3.60 -2.40 2.23
N GLU A 48 -3.54 -3.70 2.48
CA GLU A 48 -4.56 -4.39 3.28
C GLU A 48 -4.69 -3.77 4.68
N LEU A 49 -3.59 -3.51 5.37
CA LEU A 49 -3.58 -2.81 6.66
C LEU A 49 -4.16 -1.40 6.56
N VAL A 50 -3.74 -0.64 5.54
CA VAL A 50 -4.21 0.74 5.31
C VAL A 50 -5.72 0.77 5.08
N LEU A 51 -6.25 -0.17 4.30
CA LEU A 51 -7.68 -0.32 4.05
C LEU A 51 -8.44 -0.75 5.31
N ALA A 52 -7.86 -1.64 6.13
CA ALA A 52 -8.45 -2.03 7.41
C ALA A 52 -8.55 -0.84 8.38
N LEU A 53 -7.48 -0.04 8.52
CA LEU A 53 -7.47 1.16 9.36
C LEU A 53 -8.43 2.24 8.84
N ARG A 54 -8.55 2.40 7.52
CA ARG A 54 -9.55 3.29 6.91
C ARG A 54 -10.98 2.91 7.25
N ARG A 55 -11.28 1.61 7.40
CA ARG A 55 -12.62 1.13 7.82
C ARG A 55 -12.92 1.42 9.30
N LEU A 56 -11.90 1.72 10.09
CA LEU A 56 -12.02 2.12 11.49
C LEU A 56 -12.02 3.65 11.67
N ASP A 57 -12.24 4.41 10.59
CA ASP A 57 -12.21 5.88 10.57
C ASP A 57 -10.89 6.51 11.05
N VAL A 58 -9.78 5.75 10.98
CA VAL A 58 -8.46 6.28 11.32
C VAL A 58 -8.05 7.31 10.26
N PRO A 59 -7.64 8.53 10.65
CA PRO A 59 -7.24 9.55 9.71
C PRO A 59 -5.97 9.13 8.96
N LEU A 60 -5.89 9.48 7.67
CA LEU A 60 -4.81 9.04 6.79
C LEU A 60 -3.40 9.42 7.30
N GLY A 61 -3.28 10.56 7.98
CA GLY A 61 -2.02 10.98 8.59
C GLY A 61 -1.53 10.01 9.68
N GLU A 62 -2.46 9.48 10.47
CA GLU A 62 -2.15 8.48 11.50
C GLU A 62 -1.90 7.10 10.90
N ILE A 63 -2.67 6.73 9.86
CA ILE A 63 -2.41 5.51 9.08
C ILE A 63 -0.99 5.52 8.50
N ARG A 64 -0.51 6.66 8.00
CA ARG A 64 0.87 6.77 7.50
C ARG A 64 1.89 6.48 8.59
N THR A 65 1.71 7.04 9.78
CA THR A 65 2.59 6.80 10.94
C THR A 65 2.57 5.33 11.34
N LEU A 66 1.39 4.74 11.47
CA LEU A 66 1.19 3.33 11.84
C LEU A 66 1.74 2.37 10.77
N ALA A 67 1.48 2.64 9.49
CA ALA A 67 2.06 1.87 8.39
C ALA A 67 3.58 2.04 8.30
N GLY A 68 4.14 3.17 8.73
CA GLY A 68 5.58 3.31 8.90
C GLY A 68 6.12 2.36 9.97
N THR A 69 5.57 2.43 11.19
CA THR A 69 6.08 1.69 12.35
C THR A 69 5.83 0.18 12.28
N CYS A 70 4.69 -0.26 11.75
CA CYS A 70 4.36 -1.68 11.68
C CYS A 70 5.21 -2.46 10.65
N PHE A 71 5.63 -1.80 9.58
CA PHE A 71 6.48 -2.43 8.55
C PHE A 71 7.98 -2.34 8.87
N GLU A 72 8.40 -1.43 9.75
CA GLU A 72 9.76 -1.39 10.32
C GLU A 72 10.01 -2.48 11.39
N HIS A 73 9.28 -3.60 11.38
CA HIS A 73 9.36 -4.69 12.36
C HIS A 73 9.00 -4.33 13.82
N ARG A 74 8.13 -3.33 14.04
CA ARG A 74 7.65 -2.95 15.39
C ARG A 74 6.12 -2.93 15.51
N CYS A 75 5.41 -3.89 14.94
CA CYS A 75 4.09 -4.22 15.50
C CYS A 75 4.34 -4.99 16.81
N ALA A 76 4.26 -4.32 17.96
CA ALA A 76 4.27 -4.94 19.28
C ALA A 76 2.89 -5.52 19.61
#